data_AF-A0A5D2FN04-F1
#
_entry.id   AF-A0A5D2FN04-F1
#
_cell.length_a   1.000
_cell.length_b   1.000
_cell.length_c   1.000
_cell.angle_alpha   90.00
_cell.angle_beta   90.00
_cell.angle_gamma   90.00
#
_symmetry.space_group_name_H-M   'P 1'
#
loop_
_entity.id
_entity.type
_entity.pdbx_description
1 polymer ?
#
loop_
_entity_poly.entity_id
_entity_poly.type
_entity_poly.pdbx_seq_one_letter_code
_entity_poly.pdbx_strand_id
1 'polypeptide(L)'
;MAQSKHGGRKLGQSNKMTALVVDDNMINRTIHHRLLDNLGIENEVVSNGKEAVDIHYSGKMFDLVLMDMDMPIMNGIELGFHLECVRLRRSFVKWEFEA
;
A
#
# COMPACT_ATOMS: atom_id res chain seq x y z
N MET A 1 42.87 18.10 -26.75
CA MET A 1 41.88 17.19 -27.38
C MET A 1 40.93 16.70 -26.29
N ALA A 2 39.75 17.29 -26.21
CA ALA A 2 38.69 16.84 -25.33
C ALA A 2 37.98 15.63 -25.97
N GLN A 3 37.84 14.53 -25.24
CA GLN A 3 36.91 13.47 -25.61
C GLN A 3 35.74 13.47 -24.63
N SER A 4 34.65 14.02 -25.14
CA SER A 4 33.32 14.05 -24.57
C SER A 4 32.73 12.64 -24.58
N LYS A 5 32.51 12.04 -23.41
CA LYS A 5 31.66 10.85 -23.27
C LYS A 5 30.33 11.30 -22.67
N HIS A 6 29.37 11.58 -23.55
CA HIS A 6 27.98 11.77 -23.15
C HIS A 6 27.43 10.41 -22.69
N GLY A 7 27.52 10.14 -21.38
CA GLY A 7 26.77 9.06 -20.75
C GLY A 7 25.29 9.37 -20.87
N GLY A 8 24.59 8.64 -21.73
CA GLY A 8 23.14 8.68 -21.81
C GLY A 8 22.56 8.44 -20.42
N ARG A 9 21.82 9.41 -19.89
CA ARG A 9 21.01 9.22 -18.67
C ARG A 9 20.09 8.04 -18.97
N LYS A 10 20.20 6.95 -18.23
CA LYS A 10 19.18 5.88 -18.24
C LYS A 10 17.84 6.56 -17.98
N LEU A 11 16.93 6.49 -18.96
CA LEU A 11 15.54 6.89 -18.79
C LEU A 11 15.01 6.21 -17.53
N GLY A 12 14.37 7.00 -16.66
CA GLY A 12 14.09 6.67 -15.27
C GLY A 12 13.46 5.28 -15.11
N GLN A 13 13.97 4.54 -14.12
CA GLN A 13 13.23 3.44 -13.52
C GLN A 13 11.88 4.01 -13.07
N SER A 14 10.79 3.69 -13.77
CA SER A 14 9.46 3.92 -13.20
C SER A 14 9.38 3.05 -11.95
N ASN A 15 9.46 3.65 -10.76
CA ASN A 15 9.25 2.91 -9.52
C ASN A 15 7.90 2.21 -9.64
N LYS A 16 7.90 0.86 -9.56
CA LYS A 16 6.67 0.09 -9.43
C LYS A 16 5.98 0.54 -8.15
N MET A 17 4.72 0.92 -8.28
CA MET A 17 3.88 1.29 -7.15
C MET A 17 3.59 0.04 -6.31
N THR A 18 3.66 0.18 -4.99
CA THR A 18 3.37 -0.88 -4.02
C THR A 18 2.21 -0.51 -3.11
N ALA A 19 1.39 -1.50 -2.73
CA ALA A 19 0.23 -1.28 -1.87
C ALA A 19 0.08 -2.34 -0.75
N LEU A 20 -0.39 -1.91 0.41
CA LEU A 20 -0.86 -2.79 1.48
C LEU A 20 -2.38 -2.73 1.54
N VAL A 21 -3.04 -3.88 1.58
CA VAL A 21 -4.50 -3.99 1.72
C VAL A 21 -4.81 -4.65 3.06
N VAL A 22 -5.66 -4.02 3.87
CA VAL A 22 -6.04 -4.48 5.20
C VAL A 22 -7.56 -4.60 5.26
N ASP A 23 -8.08 -5.82 5.28
CA ASP A 23 -9.52 -6.08 5.22
C ASP A 23 -9.82 -7.43 5.88
N ASP A 24 -10.80 -7.49 6.79
CA ASP A 24 -11.13 -8.71 7.53
C ASP A 24 -11.91 -9.71 6.67
N ASN A 25 -12.57 -9.24 5.61
CA ASN A 25 -13.31 -10.05 4.68
C ASN A 25 -12.43 -10.64 3.57
N MET A 26 -12.34 -11.96 3.52
CA MET A 26 -11.57 -12.70 2.52
C MET A 26 -11.97 -12.41 1.07
N ILE A 27 -13.25 -12.16 0.81
CA ILE A 27 -13.75 -11.83 -0.53
C ILE A 27 -13.21 -10.47 -0.95
N ASN A 28 -13.32 -9.46 -0.08
CA ASN A 28 -12.81 -8.12 -0.35
C ASN A 28 -11.30 -8.12 -0.56
N ARG A 29 -10.52 -8.84 0.28
CA ARG A 29 -9.08 -9.02 0.05
C ARG A 29 -8.78 -9.58 -1.33
N THR A 30 -9.53 -10.58 -1.77
CA THR A 30 -9.35 -11.20 -3.10
C THR A 30 -9.67 -10.22 -4.23
N ILE A 31 -10.73 -9.43 -4.08
CA ILE A 31 -11.14 -8.41 -5.04
C ILE A 31 -10.06 -7.33 -5.14
N HIS A 32 -9.65 -6.75 -4.01
CA HIS A 32 -8.62 -5.71 -3.96
C HIS A 32 -7.27 -6.18 -4.53
N HIS A 33 -6.84 -7.40 -4.18
CA HIS A 33 -5.62 -7.98 -4.73
C HIS A 33 -5.65 -8.05 -6.26
N ARG A 34 -6.73 -8.59 -6.83
CA ARG A 34 -6.89 -8.72 -8.28
C ARG A 34 -6.99 -7.36 -8.97
N LEU A 35 -7.69 -6.39 -8.37
CA LEU A 35 -7.81 -5.06 -8.93
C LEU A 35 -6.44 -4.36 -9.00
N LEU A 36 -5.66 -4.43 -7.94
CA LEU A 36 -4.32 -3.83 -7.88
C LEU A 36 -3.34 -4.55 -8.81
N ASP A 37 -3.37 -5.87 -8.86
CA ASP A 37 -2.54 -6.67 -9.75
C ASP A 37 -2.82 -6.35 -11.24
N ASN A 38 -4.11 -6.22 -11.60
CA ASN A 38 -4.52 -5.78 -12.94
C ASN A 38 -4.04 -4.36 -13.30
N LEU A 39 -3.83 -3.50 -12.30
CA LEU A 39 -3.26 -2.16 -12.46
C LEU A 39 -1.72 -2.18 -12.48
N GLY A 40 -1.09 -3.34 -12.34
CA GLY A 40 0.37 -3.50 -12.26
C GLY A 40 0.96 -3.02 -10.93
N ILE A 41 0.13 -2.91 -9.88
CA ILE A 41 0.53 -2.50 -8.54
C ILE A 41 0.83 -3.77 -7.73
N GLU A 42 2.09 -3.89 -7.31
CA GLU A 42 2.49 -4.97 -6.42
C GLU A 42 1.83 -4.76 -5.06
N ASN A 43 1.17 -5.78 -4.53
CA ASN A 43 0.39 -5.60 -3.33
C ASN A 43 0.46 -6.80 -2.37
N GLU A 44 0.34 -6.49 -1.08
CA GLU A 44 0.23 -7.45 -0.01
C GLU A 44 -1.12 -7.28 0.70
N VAL A 45 -1.79 -8.39 0.99
CA VAL A 45 -3.13 -8.43 1.59
C VAL A 45 -3.04 -9.07 2.97
N VAL A 46 -3.54 -8.38 3.98
CA VAL A 46 -3.59 -8.85 5.38
C VAL A 46 -4.99 -8.78 5.93
N SER A 47 -5.27 -9.64 6.91
CA SER A 47 -6.63 -9.87 7.42
C SER A 47 -7.04 -8.99 8.61
N ASN A 48 -6.10 -8.26 9.20
CA ASN A 48 -6.35 -7.44 10.38
C ASN A 48 -5.24 -6.40 10.54
N GLY A 49 -5.50 -5.40 11.38
CA GLY A 49 -4.53 -4.32 11.57
C GLY A 49 -3.25 -4.71 12.32
N LYS A 50 -3.26 -5.77 13.12
CA LYS A 50 -2.03 -6.25 13.78
C LYS A 50 -0.99 -6.73 12.77
N GLU A 51 -1.41 -7.51 11.77
CA GLU A 51 -0.53 -7.94 10.68
C GLU A 51 0.04 -6.74 9.92
N ALA A 52 -0.77 -5.71 9.66
CA ALA A 52 -0.32 -4.48 9.01
C ALA A 52 0.76 -3.74 9.83
N VAL A 53 0.58 -3.67 11.15
CA VAL A 53 1.57 -3.09 12.08
C VAL A 53 2.86 -3.91 12.12
N ASP A 54 2.75 -5.24 12.19
CA ASP A 54 3.91 -6.14 12.19
C ASP A 54 4.73 -5.98 10.90
N ILE A 55 4.06 -5.87 9.74
CA ILE A 55 4.72 -5.59 8.45
C ILE A 55 5.40 -4.22 8.47
N HIS A 56 4.73 -3.19 8.99
CA HIS A 56 5.32 -1.85 9.10
C HIS A 56 6.61 -1.87 9.95
N TYR A 57 6.57 -2.52 11.11
CA TYR A 57 7.74 -2.63 12.00
C TYR A 57 8.86 -3.52 11.43
N SER A 58 8.57 -4.39 10.46
CA SER A 58 9.61 -5.13 9.72
C SER A 58 10.47 -4.23 8.82
N GLY A 59 10.08 -2.96 8.64
CA GLY A 59 10.75 -1.98 7.76
C GLY A 59 10.24 -2.01 6.33
N LYS A 60 9.22 -2.81 6.02
CA LYS A 60 8.56 -2.80 4.72
C LYS A 60 7.70 -1.53 4.57
N MET A 61 7.85 -0.85 3.44
CA MET A 61 7.17 0.40 3.13
C MET A 61 6.30 0.19 1.90
N PHE A 62 5.14 0.84 1.88
CA PHE A 62 4.21 0.82 0.76
C PHE A 62 3.88 2.24 0.34
N ASP A 63 3.62 2.44 -0.96
CA ASP A 63 3.21 3.72 -1.50
C ASP A 63 1.73 4.02 -1.21
N LEU A 64 0.93 2.97 -1.04
CA LEU A 64 -0.51 3.04 -0.75
C LEU A 64 -0.89 2.06 0.37
N VAL A 65 -1.84 2.46 1.23
CA VAL A 65 -2.52 1.55 2.15
C VAL A 65 -4.03 1.66 1.90
N LEU A 66 -4.66 0.56 1.50
CA LEU A 66 -6.11 0.39 1.41
C LEU A 66 -6.57 -0.35 2.65
N MET A 67 -7.56 0.17 3.35
CA MET A 67 -7.94 -0.35 4.66
C MET A 67 -9.44 -0.25 4.84
N ASP A 68 -10.05 -1.34 5.29
CA ASP A 68 -11.43 -1.32 5.78
C ASP A 68 -11.49 -0.55 7.10
N MET A 69 -12.40 0.40 7.17
CA MET A 69 -12.58 1.24 8.35
C MET A 69 -13.35 0.51 9.45
N ASP A 70 -14.24 -0.41 9.06
CA ASP A 70 -15.17 -1.10 9.95
C ASP A 70 -14.70 -2.54 10.25
N MET A 71 -13.44 -2.68 10.69
CA MET A 71 -12.92 -3.95 11.21
C MET A 71 -13.32 -4.19 12.67
N PRO A 72 -13.69 -5.42 13.07
CA PRO A 72 -13.86 -5.80 14.47
C PRO A 72 -12.49 -5.85 15.19
N ILE A 73 -12.49 -5.56 16.50
CA ILE A 73 -11.32 -5.59 17.41
C ILE A 73 -10.35 -4.40 17.28
N MET A 74 -9.93 -4.01 16.06
CA MET A 74 -9.09 -2.82 15.82
C MET A 74 -9.57 -2.12 14.55
N ASN A 75 -10.11 -0.92 14.70
CA ASN A 75 -10.68 -0.16 13.58
C ASN A 75 -9.57 0.46 12.70
N GLY A 76 -9.92 0.87 11.48
CA GLY A 76 -8.95 1.46 10.55
C GLY A 76 -8.32 2.77 11.03
N ILE A 77 -8.95 3.47 11.98
CA ILE A 77 -8.43 4.69 12.60
C ILE A 77 -7.28 4.37 13.56
N GLU A 78 -7.44 3.35 14.41
CA GLU A 78 -6.42 2.86 15.35
C GLU A 78 -5.19 2.35 14.61
N LEU A 79 -5.39 1.66 13.48
CA LEU A 79 -4.29 1.28 12.60
C LEU A 79 -3.65 2.52 11.96
N GLY A 80 -4.46 3.48 11.49
CA GLY A 80 -3.99 4.78 11.00
C GLY A 80 -3.05 5.46 12.00
N PHE A 81 -3.40 5.51 13.28
CA PHE A 81 -2.53 6.07 14.33
C PHE A 81 -1.18 5.34 14.45
N HIS A 82 -1.16 4.01 14.34
CA HIS A 82 0.08 3.24 14.38
C HIS A 82 0.96 3.46 13.15
N LEU A 83 0.35 3.64 11.97
CA LEU A 83 1.06 3.86 10.71
C LEU A 83 1.47 5.33 10.49
N GLU A 84 0.71 6.29 11.02
CA GLU A 84 0.89 7.73 10.77
C GLU A 84 1.98 8.38 11.64
N CYS A 85 2.44 7.70 12.70
CA CYS A 85 3.60 8.17 13.47
C CYS A 85 4.90 8.24 12.63
N VAL A 86 4.96 7.66 11.42
CA VAL A 86 6.14 7.74 10.53
C VAL A 86 5.73 8.00 9.08
N ARG A 87 5.23 9.21 8.80
CA ARG A 87 5.35 9.92 7.51
C ARG A 87 4.82 9.18 6.25
N LEU A 88 3.50 9.19 6.04
CA LEU A 88 2.89 8.85 4.75
C LEU A 88 2.71 10.08 3.85
N ARG A 89 3.06 9.94 2.57
CA ARG A 89 2.77 10.91 1.51
C ARG A 89 1.39 10.61 0.90
N ARG A 90 0.33 10.79 1.71
CA ARG A 90 -1.14 10.86 1.41
C ARG A 90 -1.72 10.06 0.22
N SER A 91 -2.69 9.18 0.50
CA SER A 91 -4.12 9.32 0.16
C SER A 91 -4.93 8.16 0.78
N PHE A 92 -5.81 8.47 1.74
CA PHE A 92 -6.81 7.53 2.27
C PHE A 92 -8.00 7.52 1.30
N VAL A 93 -8.40 6.36 0.78
CA VAL A 93 -9.56 6.24 -0.11
C VAL A 93 -10.62 5.39 0.59
N LYS A 94 -11.72 6.03 1.00
CA LYS A 94 -12.95 5.38 1.46
C LYS A 94 -13.68 4.80 0.24
N TRP A 95 -13.93 3.49 0.22
CA TRP A 95 -14.84 2.85 -0.73
C TRP A 95 -16.08 2.38 0.03
N GLU A 96 -17.20 3.07 -0.17
CA GLU A 96 -18.50 2.68 0.35
C GLU A 96 -19.24 2.04 -0.84
N PHE A 97 -19.33 0.70 -0.87
CA PHE A 97 -20.15 -0.03 -1.84
C PHE A 97 -21.39 -0.53 -1.09
N GLU A 98 -22.34 0.37 -0.87
CA GLU A 98 -23.71 -0.06 -0.58
C GLU A 98 -24.34 -0.50 -1.91
N ALA A 99 -24.67 -1.79 -2.00
CA ALA A 99 -25.55 -2.36 -3.01
C ALA A 99 -26.80 -2.91 -2.31
#